data_AF-A0A3C1NI13-F1
#
_entry.id   AF-A0A3C1NI13-F1
#
_cell.length_a   1.000
_cell.length_b   1.000
_cell.length_c   1.000
_cell.angle_alpha   90.00
_cell.angle_beta   90.00
_cell.angle_gamma   90.00
#
_symmetry.space_group_name_H-M   'P 1'
#
loop_
_entity.id
_entity.type
_entity.pdbx_description
1 polymer ?
#
loop_
_entity_poly.entity_id
_entity_poly.type
_entity_poly.pdbx_seq_one_letter_code
_entity_poly.pdbx_strand_id
1 'polypeptide(L)'
;MISWTVAAPAVGAAFAASLVEAVEAFTIVLAVGTLRGWRAALMGAMAGLLVLALLVVLFGPILNRIPLHLLQLIIGVLLLLFGLGWLREAVLRYAGVIPLRDQQAAFAADTATLSQEAMSRQSGLDWIGGITAFKAVLLEGLEVAFIVIAV
;
A
#
# COMPACT_ATOMS: atom_id res chain seq x y z
N MET A 1 -33.81 5.55 1.45
CA MET A 1 -33.33 4.61 2.48
C MET A 1 -32.47 3.58 1.77
N ILE A 2 -31.19 3.44 2.12
CA ILE A 2 -30.32 2.45 1.48
C ILE A 2 -30.79 1.06 1.93
N SER A 3 -31.11 0.17 1.00
CA SER A 3 -31.52 -1.19 1.33
C SER A 3 -30.31 -1.99 1.82
N TRP A 4 -30.51 -2.83 2.83
CA TRP A 4 -29.45 -3.70 3.36
C TRP A 4 -28.82 -4.60 2.31
N THR A 5 -29.56 -4.92 1.25
CA THR A 5 -29.08 -5.65 0.06
C THR A 5 -27.99 -4.91 -0.72
N VAL A 6 -27.90 -3.58 -0.60
CA VAL A 6 -26.89 -2.74 -1.26
C VAL A 6 -25.80 -2.32 -0.26
N ALA A 7 -26.17 -1.97 0.97
CA ALA A 7 -25.21 -1.52 1.98
C ALA A 7 -24.29 -2.65 2.46
N ALA A 8 -24.80 -3.86 2.69
CA ALA A 8 -24.02 -4.94 3.26
C ALA A 8 -22.86 -5.41 2.35
N PRO A 9 -23.05 -5.61 1.03
CA PRO A 9 -21.95 -5.94 0.13
C PRO A 9 -20.89 -4.84 0.04
N ALA A 10 -21.32 -3.57 -0.04
CA ALA A 10 -20.44 -2.40 -0.08
C ALA A 10 -19.53 -2.34 1.16
N VAL A 11 -20.13 -2.41 2.36
CA VAL A 11 -19.39 -2.39 3.62
C VAL A 11 -18.46 -3.61 3.72
N GLY A 12 -18.91 -4.80 3.32
CA GLY A 12 -18.09 -6.01 3.34
C GLY A 12 -16.88 -5.91 2.41
N ALA A 13 -17.06 -5.41 1.19
CA ALA A 13 -15.98 -5.21 0.22
C ALA A 13 -14.97 -4.17 0.71
N ALA A 14 -15.44 -3.00 1.17
CA ALA A 14 -14.56 -1.96 1.69
C ALA A 14 -13.80 -2.43 2.94
N PHE A 15 -14.44 -3.17 3.84
CA PHE A 15 -13.79 -3.74 5.02
C PHE A 15 -12.69 -4.75 4.65
N ALA A 16 -13.00 -5.70 3.76
CA ALA A 16 -12.05 -6.72 3.33
C ALA A 16 -10.85 -6.10 2.61
N ALA A 17 -11.10 -5.15 1.70
CA ALA A 17 -10.03 -4.44 1.00
C ALA A 17 -9.19 -3.59 1.97
N SER A 18 -9.81 -2.83 2.88
CA SER A 18 -9.08 -2.04 3.88
C SER A 18 -8.23 -2.89 4.83
N LEU A 19 -8.65 -4.14 5.09
CA LEU A 19 -7.87 -5.08 5.89
C LEU A 19 -6.57 -5.48 5.18
N VAL A 20 -6.60 -5.63 3.86
CA VAL A 20 -5.39 -5.93 3.06
C VAL A 20 -4.39 -4.79 3.21
N GLU A 21 -4.84 -3.54 2.98
CA GLU A 21 -3.98 -2.35 3.12
C GLU A 21 -3.38 -2.21 4.53
N ALA A 22 -4.19 -2.50 5.57
CA ALA A 22 -3.71 -2.48 6.95
C ALA A 22 -2.61 -3.53 7.20
N VAL A 23 -2.74 -4.73 6.62
CA VAL A 23 -1.73 -5.78 6.71
C VAL A 23 -0.47 -5.38 5.92
N GLU A 24 -0.59 -4.78 4.75
CA GLU A 24 0.54 -4.30 3.96
C GLU A 24 1.33 -3.22 4.73
N ALA A 25 0.65 -2.20 5.25
CA ALA A 25 1.27 -1.17 6.07
C ALA A 25 2.00 -1.77 7.28
N PHE A 26 1.33 -2.70 7.97
CA PHE A 26 1.89 -3.37 9.14
C PHE A 26 3.14 -4.19 8.80
N THR A 27 3.10 -4.97 7.71
CA THR A 27 4.24 -5.81 7.32
C THR A 27 5.44 -4.98 6.89
N ILE A 28 5.23 -3.85 6.21
CA ILE A 28 6.32 -2.91 5.88
C ILE A 28 6.91 -2.29 7.15
N VAL A 29 6.07 -1.81 8.08
CA VAL A 29 6.55 -1.26 9.36
C VAL A 29 7.30 -2.32 10.17
N LEU A 30 6.85 -3.57 10.17
CA LEU A 30 7.53 -4.69 10.82
C LEU A 30 8.90 -4.96 10.18
N ALA A 31 8.96 -5.01 8.85
CA ALA A 31 10.22 -5.21 8.12
C ALA A 31 11.22 -4.06 8.39
N VAL A 32 10.75 -2.82 8.43
CA VAL A 32 11.58 -1.67 8.79
C VAL A 32 12.02 -1.75 10.25
N GLY A 33 11.12 -2.12 11.16
CA GLY A 33 11.41 -2.25 12.58
C GLY A 33 12.48 -3.31 12.87
N THR A 34 12.43 -4.45 12.19
CA THR A 34 13.40 -5.54 12.33
C THR A 34 14.74 -5.24 11.66
N LEU A 35 14.75 -4.57 10.51
CA LEU A 35 15.98 -4.33 9.73
C LEU A 35 16.69 -3.00 10.07
N ARG A 36 15.93 -1.98 10.50
CA ARG A 36 16.43 -0.59 10.65
C ARG A 36 16.09 0.04 12.01
N GLY A 37 15.46 -0.70 12.92
CA GLY A 37 15.20 -0.27 14.29
C GLY A 37 13.77 0.20 14.55
N TRP A 38 13.22 -0.28 15.67
CA TRP A 38 11.83 -0.05 16.08
C TRP A 38 11.48 1.40 16.40
N ARG A 39 12.43 2.16 16.96
CA ARG A 39 12.17 3.56 17.35
C ARG A 39 11.84 4.42 16.14
N ALA A 40 12.68 4.35 15.10
CA ALA A 40 12.47 5.09 13.87
C ALA A 40 11.22 4.60 13.12
N ALA A 41 11.02 3.27 13.04
CA ALA A 41 9.85 2.68 12.39
C ALA A 41 8.53 3.14 13.03
N LEU A 42 8.41 3.07 14.36
CA LEU A 42 7.20 3.47 15.08
C LEU A 42 6.98 4.98 15.02
N MET A 43 8.03 5.79 15.14
CA MET A 43 7.91 7.24 14.97
C MET A 43 7.45 7.61 13.56
N GLY A 44 8.01 6.97 12.54
CA GLY A 44 7.60 7.15 11.15
C GLY A 44 6.14 6.76 10.93
N ALA A 45 5.75 5.58 11.39
CA ALA A 45 4.37 5.08 11.31
C ALA A 45 3.38 6.02 12.02
N MET A 46 3.69 6.45 13.24
CA MET A 46 2.86 7.39 13.99
C MET A 46 2.73 8.75 13.28
N ALA A 47 3.83 9.28 12.76
CA ALA A 47 3.78 10.51 11.96
C ALA A 47 2.94 10.34 10.70
N GLY A 48 3.02 9.18 10.04
CA GLY A 48 2.22 8.83 8.87
C GLY A 48 0.72 8.81 9.19
N LEU A 49 0.34 8.14 10.29
CA LEU A 49 -1.04 8.11 10.78
C LEU A 49 -1.58 9.51 11.10
N LEU A 50 -0.78 10.35 11.76
CA LEU A 50 -1.19 11.71 12.10
C LEU A 50 -1.40 12.58 10.86
N VAL A 51 -0.50 12.49 9.87
CA VAL A 51 -0.66 13.21 8.60
C VAL A 51 -1.88 12.69 7.84
N LEU A 52 -2.07 11.37 7.78
CA LEU A 52 -3.25 10.78 7.15
C LEU A 52 -4.55 11.26 7.81
N ALA A 53 -4.62 11.23 9.14
CA ALA A 53 -5.78 11.72 9.88
C ALA A 53 -6.05 13.20 9.59
N LEU A 54 -5.00 14.03 9.55
CA LEU A 54 -5.12 15.45 9.19
C LEU A 54 -5.64 15.63 7.75
N LEU A 55 -5.14 14.85 6.80
CA LEU A 55 -5.61 14.88 5.41
C LEU A 55 -7.10 14.50 5.33
N VAL A 56 -7.52 13.42 5.99
CA VAL A 56 -8.92 12.99 5.99
C VAL A 56 -9.84 14.05 6.59
N VAL A 57 -9.46 14.66 7.71
CA VAL A 57 -10.25 15.72 8.35
C VAL A 57 -10.34 16.97 7.49
N LEU A 58 -9.23 17.37 6.84
CA LEU A 58 -9.16 18.59 6.03
C LEU A 58 -9.85 18.44 4.67
N PHE A 59 -9.62 17.31 3.98
CA PHE A 59 -10.11 17.06 2.62
C PHE A 59 -11.46 16.37 2.59
N GLY A 60 -11.87 15.67 3.65
CA GLY A 60 -13.20 15.03 3.75
C GLY A 60 -14.37 15.97 3.40
N PRO A 61 -14.42 17.21 3.94
CA PRO A 61 -15.47 18.17 3.58
C PRO A 61 -15.47 18.59 2.10
N ILE A 62 -14.30 18.56 1.44
CA ILE A 62 -14.16 18.95 0.03
C ILE A 62 -14.80 17.91 -0.89
N LEU A 63 -14.83 16.63 -0.48
CA LEU A 63 -15.46 15.55 -1.25
C LEU A 63 -16.95 15.80 -1.50
N ASN A 64 -17.64 16.50 -0.59
CA ASN A 64 -19.05 16.88 -0.78
C ASN A 64 -19.29 17.87 -1.94
N ARG A 65 -18.23 18.52 -2.43
CA ARG A 65 -18.30 19.46 -3.56
C ARG A 65 -17.94 18.80 -4.89
N ILE A 66 -17.38 17.60 -4.86
CA ILE A 66 -16.92 16.87 -6.04
C ILE A 66 -17.99 15.86 -6.44
N PRO A 67 -18.33 15.73 -7.74
CA PRO A 67 -19.25 14.69 -8.20
C PRO A 67 -18.64 13.29 -7.96
N LEU A 68 -19.07 12.62 -6.88
CA LEU A 68 -18.53 11.32 -6.45
C LEU A 68 -18.59 10.27 -7.56
N HIS A 69 -19.65 10.26 -8.38
CA HIS A 69 -19.77 9.31 -9.50
C HIS A 69 -18.67 9.45 -10.55
N LEU A 70 -18.19 10.68 -10.82
CA LEU A 70 -17.09 10.91 -11.74
C LEU A 70 -15.77 10.39 -11.15
N LEU A 71 -15.56 10.62 -9.84
CA LEU A 71 -14.40 10.12 -9.13
C LEU A 71 -14.38 8.58 -9.08
N GLN A 72 -15.51 7.96 -8.75
CA GLN A 72 -15.69 6.50 -8.77
C GLN A 72 -15.43 5.91 -10.16
N LEU A 73 -15.91 6.56 -11.23
CA LEU A 73 -15.64 6.11 -12.60
C LEU A 73 -14.14 6.16 -12.91
N ILE A 74 -13.45 7.25 -12.56
CA ILE A 74 -12.01 7.39 -12.79
C ILE A 74 -11.24 6.32 -12.01
N ILE A 75 -11.54 6.15 -10.71
CA ILE A 75 -10.90 5.14 -9.87
C ILE A 75 -11.16 3.74 -10.44
N GLY A 76 -12.39 3.43 -10.81
CA GLY A 76 -12.76 2.15 -11.41
C GLY A 76 -12.01 1.86 -12.72
N VAL A 77 -11.89 2.85 -13.61
CA VAL A 77 -11.10 2.71 -14.85
C VAL A 77 -9.63 2.47 -14.54
N LEU A 78 -9.03 3.22 -13.60
CA LEU A 78 -7.63 3.03 -13.21
C LEU A 78 -7.40 1.63 -12.63
N LEU A 79 -8.25 1.20 -11.69
CA LEU A 79 -8.18 -0.15 -11.10
C LEU A 79 -8.31 -1.24 -12.15
N LEU A 80 -9.19 -1.05 -13.14
CA LEU A 80 -9.38 -2.01 -14.23
C LEU A 80 -8.14 -2.07 -15.13
N LEU A 81 -7.54 -0.92 -15.47
CA LEU A 81 -6.32 -0.86 -16.28
C LEU A 81 -5.12 -1.51 -15.56
N PHE A 82 -4.92 -1.19 -14.28
CA PHE A 82 -3.87 -1.82 -13.47
C PHE A 82 -4.14 -3.33 -13.33
N GLY A 83 -5.36 -3.70 -12.94
CA GLY A 83 -5.75 -5.10 -12.76
C GLY A 83 -5.62 -5.94 -14.03
N LEU A 84 -5.91 -5.39 -15.21
CA LEU A 84 -5.73 -6.08 -16.50
C LEU A 84 -4.25 -6.39 -16.79
N GLY A 85 -3.34 -5.47 -16.47
CA GLY A 85 -1.90 -5.71 -16.63
C GLY A 85 -1.43 -6.89 -15.77
N TRP A 86 -1.87 -6.90 -14.51
CA TRP A 86 -1.54 -7.96 -13.55
C TRP A 86 -2.18 -9.29 -13.93
N LEU A 87 -3.45 -9.28 -14.32
CA LEU A 87 -4.17 -10.46 -14.80
C LEU A 87 -3.49 -11.04 -16.03
N ARG A 88 -3.11 -10.19 -16.99
CA ARG A 88 -2.37 -10.62 -18.18
C ARG A 88 -1.08 -11.33 -17.80
N GLU A 89 -0.27 -10.73 -16.92
CA GLU A 89 0.97 -11.38 -16.47
C GLU A 89 0.71 -12.69 -15.73
N ALA A 90 -0.29 -12.75 -14.86
CA ALA A 90 -0.65 -13.94 -14.11
C ALA A 90 -1.06 -15.08 -15.04
N VAL A 91 -1.90 -14.79 -16.05
CA VAL A 91 -2.34 -15.77 -17.06
C VAL A 91 -1.17 -16.26 -17.90
N LEU A 92 -0.28 -15.37 -18.34
CA LEU A 92 0.88 -15.75 -19.14
C LEU A 92 1.90 -16.59 -18.35
N ARG A 93 2.05 -16.33 -17.05
CA ARG A 93 2.87 -17.15 -16.15
C ARG A 93 2.23 -18.52 -15.90
N TYR A 94 0.92 -18.57 -15.69
CA TYR A 94 0.17 -19.82 -15.53
C TYR A 94 0.23 -20.69 -16.80
N ALA A 95 0.16 -20.06 -17.99
CA ALA A 95 0.26 -20.73 -19.28
C ALA A 95 1.69 -21.14 -19.67
N GLY A 96 2.70 -20.84 -18.85
CA GLY A 96 4.11 -21.17 -19.11
C GLY A 96 4.78 -20.34 -20.21
N VAL A 97 4.14 -19.27 -20.70
CA VAL A 97 4.71 -18.36 -21.71
C VAL A 97 5.76 -17.45 -21.08
N ILE A 98 5.51 -16.98 -19.87
CA ILE A 98 6.48 -16.24 -19.06
C ILE A 98 7.07 -17.21 -18.03
N PRO A 99 8.40 -17.39 -17.99
CA PRO A 99 9.02 -18.26 -17.00
C PRO A 99 8.75 -17.76 -15.58
N LEU A 100 8.47 -18.70 -14.67
CA LEU A 100 8.39 -18.41 -13.25
C LEU A 100 9.77 -17.91 -12.78
N ARG A 101 9.80 -16.73 -12.16
CA ARG A 101 11.04 -16.13 -11.67
C ARG A 101 11.52 -16.98 -10.49
N ASP A 102 12.68 -17.59 -10.62
CA ASP A 102 13.38 -18.19 -9.49
C ASP A 102 13.82 -17.07 -8.53
N GLN A 103 13.04 -16.88 -7.47
CA GLN A 103 13.29 -15.87 -6.46
C GLN A 103 14.54 -16.19 -5.63
N GLN A 104 14.93 -17.46 -5.50
CA GLN A 104 16.11 -17.84 -4.72
C GLN A 104 17.40 -17.47 -5.45
N ALA A 105 17.48 -17.73 -6.75
CA ALA A 105 18.63 -17.36 -7.56
C ALA A 105 18.79 -15.83 -7.68
N ALA A 106 17.68 -15.11 -7.89
CA ALA A 106 17.69 -13.64 -7.96
C ALA A 106 18.09 -13.02 -6.61
N PHE A 107 17.54 -13.51 -5.50
CA PHE A 107 17.86 -13.02 -4.17
C PHE A 107 19.32 -13.26 -3.80
N ALA A 108 19.89 -14.42 -4.15
CA ALA A 108 21.30 -14.71 -3.92
C ALA A 108 22.23 -13.76 -4.69
N ALA A 109 21.90 -13.44 -5.94
CA ALA A 109 22.64 -12.49 -6.76
C ALA A 109 22.59 -11.05 -6.19
N ASP A 110 21.39 -10.59 -5.79
CA ASP A 110 21.19 -9.26 -5.23
C ASP A 110 21.81 -9.10 -3.84
N THR A 111 21.83 -10.17 -3.03
CA THR A 111 22.46 -10.16 -1.72
C THR A 111 23.99 -10.07 -1.83
N ALA A 112 24.59 -10.73 -2.84
CA ALA A 112 26.01 -10.67 -3.10
C ALA A 112 26.47 -9.25 -3.50
N THR A 113 25.69 -8.52 -4.29
CA THR A 113 25.98 -7.12 -4.64
C THR A 113 25.74 -6.16 -3.47
N LEU A 114 24.63 -6.31 -2.73
CA LEU A 114 24.32 -5.43 -1.58
C LEU A 114 25.27 -5.62 -0.39
N SER A 115 25.75 -6.84 -0.15
CA SER A 115 26.74 -7.11 0.91
C SER A 115 28.07 -6.35 0.70
N GLN A 116 28.44 -6.07 -0.55
CA GLN A 116 29.62 -5.27 -0.87
C GLN A 116 29.40 -3.77 -0.60
N GLU A 117 28.17 -3.27 -0.72
CA GLU A 117 27.83 -1.85 -0.51
C GLU A 117 27.52 -1.50 0.96
N ALA A 118 27.10 -2.48 1.76
CA ALA A 118 26.57 -2.31 3.11
C ALA A 118 27.59 -1.88 4.18
N MET A 119 28.91 -1.98 3.92
CA MET A 119 29.95 -1.67 4.92
C MET A 119 30.17 -0.16 5.18
N SER A 120 29.47 0.75 4.48
CA SER A 120 29.83 2.18 4.45
C SER A 120 28.86 3.17 5.12
N ARG A 121 27.66 2.76 5.51
CA ARG A 121 26.63 3.68 6.05
C ARG A 121 25.97 3.05 7.25
N GLN A 122 26.10 3.66 8.43
CA GLN A 122 25.46 3.17 9.66
C GLN A 122 24.61 4.27 10.32
N SER A 123 24.94 5.55 10.19
CA SER A 123 24.14 6.65 10.78
C SER A 123 22.99 7.16 9.91
N GLY A 124 22.99 6.88 8.60
CA GLY A 124 21.89 7.26 7.69
C GLY A 124 20.71 6.28 7.67
N LEU A 125 20.83 5.10 8.29
CA LEU A 125 19.84 4.03 8.14
C LEU A 125 18.58 4.23 8.96
N ASP A 126 18.69 4.83 10.15
CA ASP A 126 17.57 5.08 11.06
C ASP A 126 16.59 6.10 10.44
N TRP A 127 17.11 7.20 9.87
CA TRP A 127 16.30 8.21 9.21
C TRP A 127 15.57 7.65 7.97
N ILE A 128 16.26 6.85 7.17
CA ILE A 128 15.65 6.16 6.02
C ILE A 128 14.56 5.20 6.49
N GLY A 129 14.79 4.46 7.59
CA GLY A 129 13.77 3.58 8.17
C GLY A 129 12.51 4.36 8.58
N GLY A 130 12.68 5.47 9.30
CA GLY A 130 11.56 6.32 9.68
C GLY A 130 10.77 6.86 8.49
N ILE A 131 11.46 7.34 7.44
CA ILE A 131 10.79 7.81 6.21
C ILE A 131 10.06 6.67 5.49
N THR A 132 10.65 5.49 5.40
CA THR A 132 10.01 4.35 4.75
C THR A 132 8.74 3.94 5.47
N ALA A 133 8.78 3.82 6.81
CA ALA A 133 7.61 3.51 7.62
C ALA A 133 6.53 4.60 7.52
N PHE A 134 6.94 5.88 7.53
CA PHE A 134 6.03 7.02 7.30
C PHE A 134 5.32 6.92 5.95
N LYS A 135 6.09 6.71 4.87
CA LYS A 135 5.55 6.63 3.52
C LYS A 135 4.63 5.44 3.34
N ALA A 136 5.00 4.28 3.89
CA ALA A 136 4.17 3.07 3.81
C ALA A 136 2.81 3.32 4.46
N VAL A 137 2.79 3.78 5.71
CA VAL A 137 1.53 4.05 6.43
C VAL A 137 0.69 5.11 5.71
N LEU A 138 1.32 6.17 5.20
CA LEU A 138 0.61 7.22 4.48
C LEU A 138 0.03 6.70 3.16
N LEU A 139 0.78 5.88 2.42
CA LEU A 139 0.39 5.37 1.11
C LEU A 139 -0.75 4.36 1.26
N GLU A 140 -0.55 3.28 2.02
CA GLU A 140 -1.61 2.26 2.21
C GLU A 140 -2.86 2.87 2.88
N GLY A 141 -2.66 3.78 3.83
CA GLY A 141 -3.78 4.46 4.47
C GLY A 141 -4.57 5.39 3.54
N LEU A 142 -3.92 5.92 2.50
CA LEU A 142 -4.58 6.71 1.46
C LEU A 142 -5.30 5.80 0.45
N GLU A 143 -4.79 4.59 0.20
CA GLU A 143 -5.50 3.56 -0.55
C GLU A 143 -6.80 3.13 0.15
N VAL A 144 -6.78 2.98 1.49
CA VAL A 144 -8.00 2.77 2.29
C VAL A 144 -9.03 3.89 2.05
N ALA A 145 -8.59 5.15 2.02
CA ALA A 145 -9.50 6.27 1.75
C ALA A 145 -10.12 6.17 0.35
N PHE A 146 -9.35 5.77 -0.67
CA PHE A 146 -9.87 5.56 -2.01
C PHE A 146 -10.87 4.40 -2.08
N ILE A 147 -10.59 3.28 -1.41
CA ILE A 147 -11.49 2.12 -1.33
C ILE A 147 -12.85 2.54 -0.76
N VAL A 148 -12.85 3.28 0.36
CA VAL A 148 -14.08 3.72 1.02
C VAL A 148 -14.88 4.70 0.14
N ILE A 149 -14.21 5.57 -0.61
CA ILE A 149 -14.87 6.49 -1.55
C ILE A 149 -15.41 5.76 -2.79
N ALA A 150 -14.75 4.67 -3.19
CA ALA A 150 -15.07 3.93 -4.40
C ALA A 150 -16.31 3.02 -4.27
N VAL A 151 -16.74 2.69 -3.04
CA VAL A 151 -17.82 1.74 -2.73
C VAL A 151 -19.17 2.39 -2.49
#